data_AF-A0A383WMX5-F1
#
_entry.id   AF-A0A383WMX5-F1
#
_cell.length_a   1.000
_cell.length_b   1.000
_cell.length_c   1.000
_cell.angle_alpha   90.00
_cell.angle_beta   90.00
_cell.angle_gamma   90.00
#
_symmetry.space_group_name_H-M   'P 1'
#
loop_
_entity.id
_entity.type
_entity.pdbx_description
1 polymer ?
#
loop_
_entity_poly.entity_id
_entity_poly.type
_entity_poly.pdbx_seq_one_letter_code
_entity_poly.pdbx_strand_id
1 'polypeptide(L)'
;MAGLECTGAAAAAPAAAAPAPAAAAPAAAATSKPGSMRYTVLESPPWWECIGLGFQQYLTMIGSILVPFICIPAMGGSPQDLAYVICTVFFVDGIVTSLQLIAGDRLPLIHSAAFAYVNPTLAVAAHIKATQAFASEHERFLYTMREVQGGVIGSGLIIFLVGATGIVRPLLRALGPITVAANIGVLGLALYSSGFSGMMACPQLGLMQMALLILFSQYLKGVAIPLPCKLGR
;
A
#
# COMPACT_ATOMS: atom_id res chain seq x y z
N MET A 1 20.38 -24.35 -45.18
CA MET A 1 20.85 -24.69 -43.82
C MET A 1 20.23 -23.68 -42.86
N ALA A 2 19.68 -24.19 -41.75
CA ALA A 2 18.84 -23.56 -40.69
C ALA A 2 19.31 -22.14 -40.23
N GLY A 3 18.48 -21.20 -39.75
CA GLY A 3 17.33 -21.26 -38.82
C GLY A 3 17.80 -20.76 -37.42
N LEU A 4 17.55 -19.50 -37.02
CA LEU A 4 16.44 -18.95 -36.20
C LEU A 4 16.62 -19.03 -34.64
N GLU A 5 16.81 -17.85 -34.02
CA GLU A 5 16.29 -17.29 -32.74
C GLU A 5 16.64 -17.73 -31.28
N CYS A 6 16.73 -16.68 -30.44
CA CYS A 6 16.24 -16.47 -29.05
C CYS A 6 17.01 -16.94 -27.79
N THR A 7 17.41 -15.96 -26.94
CA THR A 7 16.95 -15.69 -25.54
C THR A 7 17.97 -14.75 -24.84
N GLY A 8 17.64 -13.64 -24.17
CA GLY A 8 16.37 -13.17 -23.62
C GLY A 8 16.51 -12.97 -22.10
N ALA A 9 16.80 -11.73 -21.68
CA ALA A 9 17.03 -11.30 -20.30
C ALA A 9 15.82 -11.52 -19.36
N ALA A 10 16.08 -11.84 -18.09
CA ALA A 10 15.09 -11.80 -17.02
C ALA A 10 15.68 -11.11 -15.78
N ALA A 11 15.50 -9.78 -15.72
CA ALA A 11 15.80 -8.97 -14.55
C ALA A 11 14.73 -9.22 -13.47
N ALA A 12 15.19 -9.59 -12.29
CA ALA A 12 14.37 -9.79 -11.10
C ALA A 12 13.82 -8.46 -10.57
N ALA A 13 12.49 -8.33 -10.54
CA ALA A 13 11.80 -7.18 -9.96
C ALA A 13 11.62 -7.34 -8.42
N PRO A 14 11.86 -6.30 -7.62
CA PRO A 14 11.51 -6.29 -6.20
C PRO A 14 10.00 -6.05 -6.03
N ALA A 15 9.43 -6.73 -5.05
CA ALA A 15 8.03 -6.65 -4.65
C ALA A 15 7.71 -5.28 -4.02
N ALA A 16 7.37 -4.31 -4.86
CA ALA A 16 6.62 -3.13 -4.46
C ALA A 16 5.13 -3.45 -4.63
N ALA A 17 4.39 -3.54 -3.53
CA ALA A 17 2.95 -3.72 -3.53
C ALA A 17 2.27 -2.48 -4.15
N ALA A 18 2.08 -2.57 -5.45
CA ALA A 18 1.23 -1.74 -6.27
C ALA A 18 -0.25 -1.93 -5.89
N PRO A 19 -1.09 -0.87 -5.76
CA PRO A 19 -2.53 -1.07 -5.71
C PRO A 19 -2.97 -1.60 -7.07
N ALA A 20 -3.52 -2.81 -7.10
CA ALA A 20 -4.09 -3.39 -8.31
C ALA A 20 -5.25 -2.49 -8.81
N PRO A 21 -5.30 -2.14 -10.11
CA PRO A 21 -6.43 -1.40 -10.65
C PRO A 21 -7.66 -2.30 -10.59
N ALA A 22 -8.78 -1.74 -10.12
CA ALA A 22 -10.11 -2.35 -10.14
C ALA A 22 -10.56 -2.59 -11.58
N ALA A 23 -10.08 -3.66 -12.20
CA ALA A 23 -10.65 -4.21 -13.42
C ALA A 23 -11.69 -5.26 -13.00
N ALA A 24 -12.96 -4.88 -13.10
CA ALA A 24 -14.11 -5.74 -12.92
C ALA A 24 -13.97 -7.04 -13.74
N ALA A 25 -13.71 -8.16 -13.06
CA ALA A 25 -13.93 -9.50 -13.58
C ALA A 25 -15.38 -9.93 -13.23
N PRO A 26 -16.11 -10.61 -14.14
CA PRO A 26 -17.53 -10.87 -13.98
C PRO A 26 -17.78 -11.86 -12.84
N ALA A 27 -18.76 -11.55 -12.00
CA ALA A 27 -19.32 -12.42 -10.99
C ALA A 27 -20.15 -13.54 -11.65
N ALA A 28 -19.49 -14.56 -12.22
CA ALA A 28 -20.10 -15.84 -12.59
C ALA A 28 -19.03 -16.85 -13.08
N ALA A 29 -18.22 -17.37 -12.16
CA ALA A 29 -17.49 -18.62 -12.37
C ALA A 29 -17.21 -19.27 -11.02
N ALA A 30 -18.20 -19.98 -10.49
CA ALA A 30 -17.93 -20.97 -9.46
C ALA A 30 -17.07 -22.10 -10.06
N THR A 31 -16.12 -22.57 -9.23
CA THR A 31 -15.39 -23.85 -9.36
C THR A 31 -14.48 -24.05 -10.57
N SER A 32 -13.37 -23.30 -10.62
CA SER A 32 -12.09 -23.96 -10.89
C SER A 32 -11.02 -23.27 -10.05
N LYS A 33 -10.35 -24.02 -9.17
CA LYS A 33 -9.18 -23.54 -8.45
C LYS A 33 -8.10 -23.36 -9.51
N PRO A 34 -7.66 -22.13 -9.87
CA PRO A 34 -6.51 -22.02 -10.75
C PRO A 34 -5.35 -22.74 -10.05
N GLY A 35 -4.62 -23.59 -10.78
CA GLY A 35 -3.73 -24.64 -10.24
C GLY A 35 -2.59 -24.21 -9.31
N SER A 36 -2.54 -22.95 -8.88
CA SER A 36 -1.57 -22.38 -7.95
C SER A 36 -2.18 -21.71 -6.71
N MET A 37 -3.52 -21.62 -6.59
CA MET A 37 -4.17 -20.88 -5.50
C MET A 37 -4.57 -21.82 -4.35
N ARG A 38 -4.00 -21.60 -3.15
CA ARG A 38 -4.24 -22.44 -1.96
C ARG A 38 -5.62 -22.18 -1.32
N TYR A 39 -6.06 -20.92 -1.31
CA TYR A 39 -7.38 -20.48 -0.86
C TYR A 39 -7.99 -19.53 -1.88
N THR A 40 -9.24 -19.76 -2.27
CA THR A 40 -10.00 -18.79 -3.09
C THR A 40 -10.52 -17.64 -2.24
N VAL A 41 -10.92 -16.53 -2.87
CA VAL A 41 -11.37 -15.29 -2.18
C VAL A 41 -12.53 -15.53 -1.21
N LEU A 42 -13.37 -16.54 -1.49
CA LEU A 42 -14.53 -16.89 -0.66
C LEU A 42 -14.26 -18.09 0.27
N GLU A 43 -13.11 -18.76 0.14
CA GLU A 43 -12.71 -19.86 1.03
C GLU A 43 -12.14 -19.29 2.33
N SER A 44 -12.69 -19.71 3.47
CA SER A 44 -12.16 -19.36 4.79
C SER A 44 -11.20 -20.45 5.27
N PRO A 45 -9.90 -20.16 5.49
CA PRO A 45 -8.96 -21.08 6.11
C PRO A 45 -9.42 -21.49 7.52
N PRO A 46 -8.85 -22.56 8.10
CA PRO A 46 -9.05 -22.85 9.51
C PRO A 46 -8.62 -21.65 10.37
N TRP A 47 -9.32 -21.43 11.49
CA TRP A 47 -9.19 -20.22 12.32
C TRP A 47 -7.76 -19.88 12.75
N TRP A 48 -6.90 -20.88 12.95
CA TRP A 48 -5.50 -20.69 13.33
C TRP A 48 -4.64 -20.18 12.16
N GLU A 49 -4.91 -20.60 10.92
CA GLU A 49 -4.24 -20.06 9.72
C GLU A 49 -4.69 -18.62 9.48
N CYS A 50 -5.97 -18.31 9.71
CA CYS A 50 -6.49 -16.95 9.60
C CYS A 50 -5.78 -15.98 10.56
N ILE A 51 -5.50 -16.41 11.80
CA ILE A 51 -4.74 -15.60 12.76
C ILE A 51 -3.32 -15.36 12.26
N GLY A 52 -2.64 -16.40 11.76
CA GLY A 52 -1.27 -16.28 11.23
C GLY A 52 -1.17 -15.36 10.01
N LEU A 53 -2.07 -15.54 9.04
CA LEU A 53 -2.14 -14.71 7.83
C LEU A 53 -2.53 -13.27 8.16
N GLY A 54 -3.47 -13.07 9.10
CA GLY A 54 -3.84 -11.75 9.59
C GLY A 54 -2.67 -11.03 10.27
N PHE A 55 -1.88 -11.76 11.08
CA PHE A 55 -0.69 -11.21 11.71
C PHE A 55 0.40 -10.83 10.68
N GLN A 56 0.66 -11.69 9.69
CA GLN A 56 1.59 -11.39 8.60
C GLN A 56 1.16 -10.13 7.84
N GLN A 57 -0.13 -10.01 7.57
CA GLN A 57 -0.69 -8.88 6.86
C GLN A 57 -0.61 -7.58 7.69
N TYR A 58 -0.82 -7.67 9.00
CA TYR A 58 -0.58 -6.56 9.93
C TYR A 58 0.90 -6.12 9.89
N LEU A 59 1.85 -7.04 9.97
CA LEU A 59 3.29 -6.72 9.88
C LEU A 59 3.66 -6.04 8.56
N THR A 60 3.03 -6.43 7.46
CA THR A 60 3.25 -5.81 6.15
C THR A 60 2.71 -4.37 6.11
N MET A 61 1.60 -4.12 6.82
CA MET A 61 1.00 -2.79 6.93
C MET A 61 1.77 -1.83 7.85
N ILE A 62 2.64 -2.31 8.74
CA ILE A 62 3.53 -1.45 9.56
C ILE A 62 4.37 -0.50 8.68
N GLY A 63 4.64 -0.87 7.41
CA GLY A 63 5.32 0.02 6.47
C GLY A 63 4.59 1.35 6.23
N SER A 64 3.26 1.41 6.39
CA SER A 64 2.46 2.63 6.18
C SER A 64 2.75 3.73 7.21
N ILE A 65 3.32 3.39 8.37
CA ILE A 65 3.72 4.35 9.42
C ILE A 65 4.77 5.34 8.89
N LEU A 66 5.50 4.98 7.82
CA LEU A 66 6.44 5.87 7.18
C LEU A 66 5.77 7.17 6.69
N VAL A 67 4.49 7.15 6.31
CA VAL A 67 3.74 8.34 5.87
C VAL A 67 3.66 9.40 6.99
N PRO A 68 3.07 9.13 8.18
CA PRO A 68 3.06 10.10 9.26
C PRO A 68 4.47 10.43 9.77
N PHE A 69 5.42 9.49 9.77
CA PHE A 69 6.82 9.78 10.13
C PHE A 69 7.46 10.85 9.26
N ILE A 70 7.14 10.91 7.97
CA ILE A 70 7.65 11.93 7.06
C ILE A 70 6.82 13.22 7.16
N CYS A 71 5.50 13.11 7.19
CA CYS A 71 4.62 14.26 7.04
C CYS A 71 4.48 15.09 8.33
N ILE A 72 4.35 14.45 9.50
CA ILE A 72 4.04 15.15 10.76
C ILE A 72 5.17 16.11 11.18
N PRO A 73 6.46 15.72 11.15
CA PRO A 73 7.54 16.66 11.48
C PRO A 73 7.62 17.83 10.49
N ALA A 74 7.35 17.58 9.21
CA ALA A 74 7.36 18.61 8.18
C ALA A 74 6.26 19.67 8.38
N MET A 75 5.12 19.28 8.99
CA MET A 75 4.04 20.19 9.35
C MET A 75 4.31 20.98 10.65
N GLY A 76 5.31 20.59 11.45
CA GLY A 76 5.60 21.16 12.76
C GLY A 76 4.95 20.44 13.94
N GLY A 77 4.50 19.19 13.73
CA GLY A 77 3.94 18.38 14.81
C GLY A 77 5.01 17.88 15.78
N SER A 78 4.64 17.79 17.05
CA SER A 78 5.48 17.20 18.10
C SER A 78 5.52 15.66 18.00
N PRO A 79 6.47 14.98 18.67
CA PRO A 79 6.45 13.52 18.78
C PRO A 79 5.16 12.96 19.40
N GLN A 80 4.50 13.73 20.27
CA GLN A 80 3.20 13.38 20.81
C GLN A 80 2.13 13.42 19.72
N ASP A 81 2.11 14.47 18.89
CA ASP A 81 1.18 14.59 17.76
C ASP A 81 1.39 13.45 16.74
N LEU A 82 2.64 13.09 16.47
CA LEU A 82 2.99 11.95 15.62
C LEU A 82 2.37 10.66 16.15
N ALA A 83 2.52 10.37 17.45
CA ALA A 83 1.95 9.17 18.06
C ALA A 83 0.43 9.15 17.95
N TYR A 84 -0.24 10.28 18.22
CA TYR A 84 -1.68 10.41 18.05
C TYR A 84 -2.11 10.14 16.61
N VAL A 85 -1.43 10.72 15.61
CA VAL A 85 -1.77 10.48 14.20
C VAL A 85 -1.58 9.01 13.83
N ILE A 86 -0.48 8.37 14.23
CA ILE A 86 -0.25 6.94 13.97
C ILE A 86 -1.39 6.09 14.54
N CYS A 87 -1.78 6.32 15.80
CA CYS A 87 -2.87 5.59 16.43
C CYS A 87 -4.20 5.80 15.70
N THR A 88 -4.52 7.05 15.32
CA THR A 88 -5.77 7.35 14.61
C THR A 88 -5.82 6.75 13.21
N VAL A 89 -4.71 6.77 12.46
CA VAL A 89 -4.62 6.18 11.13
C VAL A 89 -4.89 4.68 11.19
N PHE A 90 -4.21 3.94 12.06
CA PHE A 90 -4.47 2.50 12.21
C PHE A 90 -5.89 2.18 12.67
N PHE A 91 -6.43 2.99 13.58
CA PHE A 91 -7.78 2.80 14.08
C PHE A 91 -8.82 3.01 12.97
N VAL A 92 -8.70 4.09 12.19
CA VAL A 92 -9.57 4.40 11.06
C VAL A 92 -9.41 3.38 9.94
N ASP A 93 -8.18 2.98 9.61
CA ASP A 93 -7.89 1.95 8.61
C ASP A 93 -8.56 0.61 8.96
N GLY A 94 -8.57 0.25 10.25
CA GLY A 94 -9.27 -0.93 10.76
C GLY A 94 -10.80 -0.83 10.60
N ILE A 95 -11.38 0.33 10.89
CA ILE A 95 -12.82 0.58 10.70
C ILE A 95 -13.18 0.52 9.21
N VAL A 96 -12.42 1.20 8.36
CA VAL A 96 -12.67 1.26 6.90
C VAL A 96 -12.52 -0.12 6.28
N THR A 97 -11.50 -0.88 6.66
CA THR A 97 -11.31 -2.25 6.19
C THR A 97 -12.45 -3.17 6.65
N SER A 98 -12.89 -3.05 7.90
CA SER A 98 -14.05 -3.81 8.40
C SER A 98 -15.33 -3.47 7.64
N LEU A 99 -15.56 -2.18 7.36
CA LEU A 99 -16.70 -1.71 6.60
C LEU A 99 -16.66 -2.20 5.15
N GLN A 100 -15.50 -2.17 4.50
CA GLN A 100 -15.29 -2.70 3.15
C GLN A 100 -15.64 -4.18 3.05
N LEU A 101 -15.23 -4.97 4.06
CA LEU A 101 -15.46 -6.41 4.08
C LEU A 101 -16.94 -6.76 4.40
N ILE A 102 -17.64 -5.96 5.20
CA ILE A 102 -19.02 -6.24 5.61
C ILE A 102 -20.04 -5.69 4.60
N ALA A 103 -19.88 -4.43 4.19
CA ALA A 103 -20.85 -3.66 3.40
C ALA A 103 -20.36 -3.24 2.01
N GLY A 104 -19.06 -3.39 1.73
CA GLY A 104 -18.47 -3.04 0.45
C GLY A 104 -18.53 -4.18 -0.58
N ASP A 105 -17.46 -4.27 -1.38
CA ASP A 105 -17.33 -5.26 -2.45
C ASP A 105 -16.96 -6.67 -1.95
N ARG A 106 -16.75 -6.85 -0.63
CA ARG A 106 -16.33 -8.11 0.02
C ARG A 106 -15.02 -8.67 -0.54
N LEU A 107 -14.21 -7.83 -1.19
CA LEU A 107 -12.87 -8.21 -1.59
C LEU A 107 -11.91 -8.04 -0.40
N PRO A 108 -10.89 -8.90 -0.27
CA PRO A 108 -9.85 -8.80 0.75
C PRO A 108 -8.89 -7.64 0.43
N LEU A 109 -9.40 -6.41 0.51
CA LEU A 109 -8.67 -5.16 0.30
C LEU A 109 -8.41 -4.49 1.64
N ILE A 110 -7.15 -4.19 1.90
CA ILE A 110 -6.72 -3.59 3.16
C ILE A 110 -6.36 -2.14 2.91
N HIS A 111 -6.99 -1.27 3.69
CA HIS A 111 -6.78 0.16 3.62
C HIS A 111 -5.56 0.54 4.48
N SER A 112 -4.78 1.48 3.97
CA SER A 112 -3.67 2.08 4.68
C SER A 112 -3.42 3.49 4.17
N ALA A 113 -2.64 4.27 4.92
CA ALA A 113 -2.17 5.57 4.47
C ALA A 113 -1.47 5.47 3.10
N ALA A 114 -2.03 6.12 2.08
CA ALA A 114 -1.49 6.05 0.72
C ALA A 114 -0.26 6.95 0.56
N PHE A 115 0.87 6.34 0.19
CA PHE A 115 2.12 7.04 -0.08
C PHE A 115 2.03 8.12 -1.17
N ALA A 116 1.05 8.01 -2.06
CA ALA A 116 0.79 9.02 -3.09
C ALA A 116 0.48 10.41 -2.51
N TYR A 117 -0.02 10.49 -1.27
CA TYR A 117 -0.33 11.76 -0.60
C TYR A 117 0.86 12.39 0.11
N VAL A 118 2.01 11.72 0.23
CA VAL A 118 3.20 12.27 0.91
C VAL A 118 3.68 13.54 0.22
N ASN A 119 3.95 13.49 -1.09
CA ASN A 119 4.46 14.65 -1.84
C ASN A 119 3.48 15.84 -1.83
N PRO A 120 2.17 15.66 -2.11
CA PRO A 120 1.20 16.74 -1.97
C PRO A 120 1.15 17.33 -0.55
N THR A 121 1.20 16.49 0.49
CA THR A 121 1.17 16.94 1.89
C THR A 121 2.39 17.79 2.22
N LEU A 122 3.58 17.36 1.81
CA LEU A 122 4.82 18.12 1.99
C LEU A 122 4.80 19.45 1.23
N ALA A 123 4.24 19.47 0.02
CA ALA A 123 4.10 20.69 -0.77
C ALA A 123 3.16 21.70 -0.08
N VAL A 124 2.02 21.25 0.45
CA VAL A 124 1.09 22.09 1.21
C VAL A 124 1.75 22.61 2.50
N ALA A 125 2.44 21.74 3.24
CA ALA A 125 3.17 22.13 4.45
C ALA A 125 4.25 23.18 4.18
N ALA A 126 5.03 22.99 3.11
CA ALA A 126 6.06 23.95 2.69
C ALA A 126 5.45 25.29 2.26
N HIS A 127 4.34 25.26 1.51
CA HIS A 127 3.64 26.46 1.08
C HIS A 127 3.08 27.26 2.27
N ILE A 128 2.46 26.58 3.24
CA ILE A 128 1.92 27.21 4.46
C ILE A 128 3.05 27.83 5.28
N LYS A 129 4.18 27.13 5.43
CA LYS A 129 5.36 27.65 6.12
C LYS A 129 5.95 28.89 5.44
N ALA A 130 5.89 28.98 4.11
CA ALA A 130 6.41 30.11 3.35
C ALA A 130 5.45 31.32 3.33
N THR A 131 4.15 31.08 3.40
CA THR A 131 3.12 32.13 3.17
C THR A 131 2.58 32.71 4.46
N GLN A 132 2.54 31.93 5.54
CA GLN A 132 1.89 32.30 6.80
C GLN A 132 2.91 32.31 7.95
N ALA A 133 2.83 33.34 8.79
CA ALA A 133 3.61 33.42 10.03
C ALA A 133 2.75 32.90 11.18
N PHE A 134 3.23 31.87 11.88
CA PHE A 134 2.56 31.30 13.05
C PHE A 134 3.34 31.65 14.32
N ALA A 135 2.62 31.88 15.41
CA ALA A 135 3.23 32.17 16.71
C ALA A 135 3.85 30.91 17.36
N SER A 136 3.33 29.72 17.03
CA SER A 136 3.84 28.44 17.52
C SER A 136 3.85 27.37 16.42
N GLU A 137 4.79 26.41 16.52
CA GLU A 137 4.83 25.28 15.58
C GLU A 137 3.62 24.35 15.71
N HIS A 138 3.05 24.24 16.91
CA HIS A 138 1.84 23.44 17.14
C HIS A 138 0.61 24.06 16.45
N GLU A 139 0.48 25.38 16.42
CA GLU A 139 -0.58 26.06 15.67
C GLU A 139 -0.40 25.85 14.16
N ARG A 140 0.85 25.91 13.67
CA ARG A 140 1.17 25.57 12.27
C ARG A 140 0.75 24.13 11.94
N PHE A 141 1.02 23.19 12.84
CA PHE A 141 0.63 21.80 12.69
C PHE A 141 -0.89 21.65 12.59
N LEU A 142 -1.65 22.21 13.53
CA LEU A 142 -3.12 22.13 13.52
C LEU A 142 -3.72 22.76 12.26
N TYR A 143 -3.22 23.92 11.85
CA TYR A 143 -3.67 24.59 10.62
C TYR A 143 -3.38 23.73 9.38
N THR A 144 -2.15 23.23 9.26
CA THR A 144 -1.75 22.40 8.12
C THR A 144 -2.50 21.07 8.09
N MET A 145 -2.70 20.43 9.24
CA MET A 145 -3.44 19.18 9.35
C MET A 145 -4.90 19.37 8.94
N ARG A 146 -5.52 20.50 9.31
CA ARG A 146 -6.88 20.85 8.87
C ARG A 146 -6.97 21.01 7.36
N GLU A 147 -6.01 21.71 6.75
CA GLU A 147 -5.96 21.92 5.30
C GLU A 147 -5.76 20.60 4.54
N VAL A 148 -4.84 19.76 5.01
CA VAL A 148 -4.56 18.44 4.42
C VAL A 148 -5.77 17.52 4.54
N GLN A 149 -6.42 17.46 5.71
CA GLN A 149 -7.65 16.67 5.89
C GLN A 149 -8.78 17.16 4.98
N GLY A 150 -8.98 18.48 4.88
CA GLY A 150 -9.96 19.07 3.96
C GLY A 150 -9.67 18.72 2.50
N GLY A 151 -8.39 18.77 2.09
CA GLY A 151 -7.93 18.37 0.76
C GLY A 151 -8.16 16.88 0.47
N VAL A 152 -7.90 15.99 1.44
CA VAL A 152 -8.14 14.55 1.29
C VAL A 152 -9.63 14.24 1.19
N ILE A 153 -10.47 14.88 2.01
CA ILE A 153 -11.93 14.74 1.93
C ILE A 153 -12.44 15.24 0.57
N GLY A 154 -11.97 16.41 0.11
CA GLY A 154 -12.31 16.95 -1.21
C GLY A 154 -11.89 16.03 -2.36
N SER A 155 -10.67 15.49 -2.30
CA SER A 155 -10.19 14.49 -3.26
C SER A 155 -11.06 13.24 -3.28
N GLY A 156 -11.43 12.73 -2.10
CA GLY A 156 -12.32 11.57 -1.96
C GLY A 156 -13.71 11.82 -2.55
N LEU A 157 -14.29 13.00 -2.33
CA LEU A 157 -15.58 13.38 -2.92
C LEU A 157 -15.51 13.44 -4.45
N ILE A 158 -14.45 14.01 -5.02
CA ILE A 158 -14.26 14.05 -6.47
C ILE A 158 -14.16 12.63 -7.03
N ILE A 159 -13.35 11.76 -6.40
CA ILE A 159 -13.20 10.37 -6.82
C ILE A 159 -14.54 9.63 -6.72
N PHE A 160 -15.31 9.86 -5.64
CA PHE A 160 -16.63 9.29 -5.47
C PHE A 160 -17.60 9.72 -6.57
N LEU A 161 -17.64 11.01 -6.92
CA LEU A 161 -18.49 11.52 -8.00
C LEU A 161 -18.08 10.97 -9.37
N VAL A 162 -16.78 10.89 -9.66
CA VAL A 162 -16.27 10.28 -10.89
C VAL A 162 -16.58 8.78 -10.94
N GLY A 163 -16.55 8.09 -9.80
CA GLY A 163 -16.99 6.71 -9.66
C GLY A 163 -18.48 6.53 -9.93
N ALA A 164 -19.31 7.39 -9.33
CA ALA A 164 -20.77 7.36 -9.44
C ALA A 164 -21.26 7.64 -10.87
N THR A 165 -20.54 8.48 -11.63
CA THR A 165 -20.87 8.78 -13.04
C THR A 165 -20.51 7.65 -14.01
N GLY A 166 -19.80 6.61 -13.57
CA GLY A 166 -19.44 5.45 -14.40
C GLY A 166 -18.34 5.71 -15.44
N ILE A 167 -17.74 6.90 -15.44
CA ILE A 167 -16.67 7.33 -16.37
C ILE A 167 -15.37 6.53 -16.15
N VAL A 168 -15.21 5.91 -14.98
CA VAL A 168 -14.04 5.09 -14.64
C VAL A 168 -13.81 3.95 -15.64
N ARG A 169 -14.88 3.34 -16.18
CA ARG A 169 -14.76 2.17 -17.07
C ARG A 169 -14.12 2.47 -18.43
N PRO A 170 -14.54 3.52 -19.18
CA PRO A 170 -13.82 3.92 -20.39
C PRO A 170 -12.44 4.51 -20.09
N LEU A 171 -12.26 5.22 -18.97
CA LEU A 171 -10.95 5.75 -18.56
C LEU A 171 -9.92 4.64 -18.35
N LEU A 172 -10.30 3.55 -17.67
CA LEU A 172 -9.43 2.39 -17.46
C LEU A 172 -9.11 1.63 -18.76
N ARG A 173 -9.93 1.76 -19.82
CA ARG A 173 -9.57 1.22 -21.15
C ARG A 173 -8.57 2.09 -21.90
N ALA A 174 -8.53 3.39 -21.61
CA ALA A 174 -7.56 4.31 -22.20
C ALA A 174 -6.18 4.19 -21.54
N LEU A 175 -6.12 3.80 -20.26
CA LEU A 175 -4.87 3.60 -19.53
C LEU A 175 -4.31 2.21 -19.82
N GLY A 176 -3.19 2.16 -20.54
CA GLY A 176 -2.47 0.91 -20.76
C GLY A 176 -1.82 0.37 -19.47
N PRO A 177 -1.68 -0.96 -19.31
CA PRO A 177 -1.02 -1.56 -18.15
C PRO A 177 0.43 -1.07 -17.96
N ILE A 178 1.09 -0.71 -19.06
CA ILE A 178 2.45 -0.14 -19.05
C ILE A 178 2.48 1.21 -18.33
N THR A 179 1.49 2.08 -18.58
CA THR A 179 1.40 3.39 -17.94
C THR A 179 1.12 3.26 -16.46
N VAL A 180 0.22 2.34 -16.07
CA VAL A 180 -0.08 2.07 -14.66
C VAL A 180 1.15 1.54 -13.94
N ALA A 181 1.84 0.54 -14.53
CA ALA A 181 3.08 0.00 -13.96
C ALA A 181 4.18 1.06 -13.83
N ALA A 182 4.36 1.90 -14.85
CA ALA A 182 5.33 2.98 -14.83
C ALA A 182 5.04 4.00 -13.72
N ASN A 183 3.79 4.44 -13.57
CA ASN A 183 3.40 5.38 -12.51
C ASN A 183 3.66 4.81 -11.11
N ILE A 184 3.35 3.53 -10.90
CA ILE A 184 3.58 2.88 -9.62
C ILE A 184 5.08 2.69 -9.36
N GLY A 185 5.86 2.39 -10.40
CA GLY A 185 7.32 2.34 -10.32
C GLY A 185 7.92 3.69 -9.91
N VAL A 186 7.45 4.79 -10.50
CA VAL A 186 7.87 6.15 -10.13
C VAL A 186 7.48 6.48 -8.69
N LEU A 187 6.28 6.09 -8.24
CA LEU A 187 5.87 6.28 -6.86
C LEU A 187 6.78 5.52 -5.88
N GLY A 188 7.14 4.27 -6.20
CA GLY A 188 8.09 3.48 -5.42
C GLY A 188 9.49 4.09 -5.39
N LEU A 189 10.00 4.54 -6.54
CA LEU A 189 11.29 5.23 -6.65
C LEU A 189 11.33 6.54 -5.87
N ALA A 190 10.25 7.31 -5.84
CA ALA A 190 10.16 8.53 -5.06
C ALA A 190 10.31 8.27 -3.55
N LEU A 191 9.76 7.16 -3.06
CA LEU A 191 9.84 6.77 -1.65
C LEU A 191 11.20 6.19 -1.26
N TYR A 192 11.96 5.65 -2.23
CA TYR A 192 13.28 5.10 -1.97
C TYR A 192 14.20 6.10 -1.27
N SER A 193 14.16 7.38 -1.68
CA SER A 193 14.97 8.43 -1.05
C SER A 193 14.68 8.57 0.45
N SER A 194 13.41 8.60 0.84
CA SER A 194 13.03 8.74 2.26
C SER A 194 13.21 7.44 3.06
N GLY A 195 12.87 6.29 2.48
CA GLY A 195 13.00 4.99 3.13
C GLY A 195 14.47 4.57 3.33
N PHE A 196 15.32 4.84 2.35
CA PHE A 196 16.75 4.53 2.42
C PHE A 196 17.47 5.37 3.48
N SER A 197 17.15 6.66 3.59
CA SER A 197 17.69 7.51 4.66
C SER A 197 17.33 6.98 6.06
N GLY A 198 16.12 6.47 6.26
CA GLY A 198 15.72 5.83 7.52
C GLY A 198 16.48 4.53 7.81
N MET A 199 16.68 3.70 6.79
CA MET A 199 17.46 2.46 6.90
C MET A 199 18.94 2.73 7.25
N MET A 200 19.52 3.78 6.69
CA MET A 200 20.93 4.16 6.93
C MET A 200 21.20 4.65 8.35
N ALA A 201 20.17 4.99 9.13
CA ALA A 201 20.34 5.30 10.55
C ALA A 201 20.82 4.08 11.37
N CYS A 202 20.45 2.87 10.95
CA CYS A 202 20.87 1.60 11.58
C CYS A 202 21.15 0.55 10.48
N PRO A 203 22.30 0.67 9.79
CA PRO A 203 22.55 -0.12 8.58
C PRO A 203 22.64 -1.63 8.85
N GLN A 204 23.07 -2.04 10.04
CA GLN A 204 23.18 -3.45 10.43
C GLN A 204 21.83 -4.15 10.41
N LEU A 205 20.79 -3.52 10.97
CA LEU A 205 19.44 -4.08 11.01
C LEU A 205 18.76 -3.98 9.63
N GLY A 206 18.94 -2.84 8.95
CA GLY A 206 18.37 -2.58 7.64
C GLY A 206 18.85 -3.55 6.56
N LEU A 207 20.17 -3.73 6.46
CA LEU A 207 20.77 -4.64 5.48
C LEU A 207 20.41 -6.09 5.77
N MET A 208 20.34 -6.48 7.05
CA MET A 208 19.90 -7.82 7.44
C MET A 208 18.45 -8.07 6.98
N GLN A 209 17.55 -7.12 7.20
CA GLN A 209 16.16 -7.23 6.77
C GLN A 209 16.03 -7.30 5.24
N MET A 210 16.77 -6.47 4.50
CA MET A 210 16.79 -6.51 3.04
C MET A 210 17.30 -7.84 2.49
N ALA A 211 18.40 -8.37 3.07
CA ALA A 211 18.94 -9.66 2.68
C ALA A 211 17.95 -10.81 2.96
N LEU A 212 17.28 -10.79 4.11
CA LEU A 212 16.26 -11.78 4.47
C LEU A 212 15.07 -11.74 3.52
N LEU A 213 14.58 -10.55 3.18
CA LEU A 213 13.48 -10.39 2.23
C LEU A 213 13.86 -10.91 0.84
N ILE A 214 15.07 -10.63 0.35
CA ILE A 214 15.55 -11.13 -0.94
C ILE A 214 15.67 -12.67 -0.91
N LEU A 215 16.22 -13.23 0.18
CA LEU A 215 16.36 -14.67 0.35
C LEU A 215 14.99 -15.38 0.36
N PHE A 216 14.05 -14.88 1.16
CA PHE A 216 12.69 -15.44 1.24
C PHE A 216 11.89 -15.23 -0.06
N SER A 217 11.97 -14.04 -0.67
CA SER A 217 11.19 -13.72 -1.87
C SER A 217 11.74 -14.37 -3.15
N GLN A 218 13.06 -14.52 -3.29
CA GLN A 218 13.67 -14.95 -4.55
C GLN A 218 14.18 -16.40 -4.49
N TYR A 219 14.72 -16.85 -3.36
CA TYR A 219 15.36 -18.16 -3.26
C TYR A 219 14.42 -19.24 -2.71
N LEU A 220 13.55 -18.88 -1.76
CA LEU A 220 12.58 -19.81 -1.15
C LEU A 220 11.28 -19.98 -1.95
N LYS A 221 11.12 -19.29 -3.09
CA LYS A 221 10.02 -19.54 -4.04
C LYS A 221 10.02 -20.96 -4.61
N GLY A 222 11.19 -21.59 -4.72
CA GLY A 222 11.37 -22.92 -5.29
C GLY A 222 11.29 -24.07 -4.29
N VAL A 223 11.22 -23.78 -2.99
CA VAL A 223 11.13 -24.81 -1.95
C VAL A 223 9.66 -25.04 -1.64
N ALA A 224 9.15 -26.21 -2.02
CA ALA A 224 7.84 -26.67 -1.57
C ALA A 224 7.91 -26.89 -0.06
N ILE A 225 7.60 -25.86 0.73
CA ILE A 225 7.53 -25.96 2.18
C ILE A 225 6.42 -26.98 2.47
N PRO A 226 6.74 -28.14 3.07
CA PRO A 226 5.73 -29.09 3.49
C PRO A 226 5.07 -28.50 4.74
N LEU A 227 4.22 -27.50 4.54
CA LEU A 227 3.23 -27.15 5.55
C LEU A 227 2.45 -28.44 5.83
N PRO A 228 2.22 -28.80 7.10
CA PRO A 228 1.46 -29.99 7.45
C PRO A 228 0.04 -29.88 6.89
N CYS A 229 -0.13 -30.29 5.65
CA CYS A 229 -1.40 -30.51 5.00
C CYS A 229 -1.89 -31.88 5.48
N LYS A 230 -2.26 -31.95 6.77
CA LYS A 230 -3.02 -33.05 7.35
C LYS A 230 -3.96 -32.52 8.42
N LEU A 231 -5.11 -32.03 7.97
CA LEU A 231 -6.41 -32.07 8.66
C LEU A 231 -7.42 -31.53 7.63
N GLY A 232 -8.38 -32.24 7.06
CA GLY A 232 -9.02 -33.50 7.37
C GLY A 232 -10.48 -33.33 6.95
N ARG A 233 -10.80 -33.79 5.73
CA ARG A 233 -12.11 -33.78 5.03
C ARG A 233 -12.62 -32.45 4.48
#